data_AF-F9DKA7-F1
#
_entry.id   AF-F9DKA7-F1
#
_cell.length_a   1.000
_cell.length_b   1.000
_cell.length_c   1.000
_cell.angle_alpha   90.00
_cell.angle_beta   90.00
_cell.angle_gamma   90.00
#
_symmetry.space_group_name_H-M   'P 1'
#
loop_
_entity.id
_entity.type
_entity.pdbx_description
1 polymer ?
#
loop_
_entity_poly.entity_id
_entity_poly.type
_entity_poly.pdbx_seq_one_letter_code
_entity_poly.pdbx_strand_id
1 'polypeptide(L)'
;MESLTSNKQGRQSVIVDRIGYDKEGHMVYTKLGNGTETTYTYDKQRERLQVMNLTADGQTVMENRYRYDAVDNILGITNAADPTSLTRLNKAKLGGRSMHTYEYDELNRLIHASGKAKRASYDMVMSFGRIIAPLMS
;
A
#
# COMPACT_ATOMS: atom_id res chain seq x y z
N MET A 1 -5.05 -9.59 20.62
CA MET A 1 -5.39 -10.07 19.26
C MET A 1 -6.80 -9.59 18.97
N GLU A 2 -7.00 -8.96 17.83
CA GLU A 2 -8.31 -8.45 17.40
C GLU A 2 -8.88 -9.30 16.23
N SER A 3 -10.21 -9.49 16.20
CA SER A 3 -10.92 -10.26 15.17
C SER A 3 -12.29 -9.62 14.88
N LEU A 4 -12.76 -9.70 13.63
CA LEU A 4 -14.05 -9.16 13.19
C LEU A 4 -14.88 -10.23 12.47
N THR A 5 -16.13 -10.40 12.88
CA THR A 5 -17.09 -11.33 12.24
C THR A 5 -18.30 -10.58 11.69
N SER A 6 -18.84 -11.04 10.56
CA SER A 6 -20.10 -10.56 9.97
C SER A 6 -21.15 -11.66 9.98
N ASN A 7 -22.42 -11.31 10.23
CA ASN A 7 -23.57 -12.19 10.01
C ASN A 7 -24.45 -11.59 8.91
N LYS A 8 -24.57 -12.31 7.79
CA LYS A 8 -25.45 -11.92 6.68
C LYS A 8 -26.36 -13.09 6.35
N GLN A 9 -27.68 -12.87 6.49
CA GLN A 9 -28.72 -13.88 6.21
C GLN A 9 -28.51 -15.23 6.94
N GLY A 10 -28.07 -15.18 8.21
CA GLY A 10 -27.85 -16.38 9.03
C GLY A 10 -26.52 -17.08 8.79
N ARG A 11 -25.68 -16.58 7.87
CA ARG A 11 -24.33 -17.10 7.67
C ARG A 11 -23.32 -16.20 8.38
N GLN A 12 -22.62 -16.76 9.36
CA GLN A 12 -21.50 -16.13 10.02
C GLN A 12 -20.23 -16.31 9.18
N SER A 13 -19.49 -15.22 8.98
CA SER A 13 -18.20 -15.20 8.28
C SER A 13 -17.19 -14.42 9.10
N VAL A 14 -15.98 -14.95 9.23
CA VAL A 14 -14.83 -14.19 9.72
C VAL A 14 -14.38 -13.26 8.61
N ILE A 15 -14.26 -11.96 8.91
CA ILE A 15 -13.74 -10.96 7.99
C ILE A 15 -12.26 -10.73 8.30
N VAL A 16 -11.96 -10.48 9.57
CA VAL A 16 -10.60 -10.39 10.09
C VAL A 16 -10.42 -11.49 11.12
N ASP A 17 -9.49 -12.40 10.87
CA ASP A 17 -9.14 -13.49 11.77
C ASP A 17 -8.17 -13.01 12.85
N ARG A 18 -7.17 -12.21 12.47
CA ARG A 18 -6.14 -11.76 13.41
C ARG A 18 -5.53 -10.42 13.01
N ILE A 19 -5.28 -9.59 14.01
CA ILE A 19 -4.38 -8.42 13.92
C ILE A 19 -3.29 -8.55 14.98
N GLY A 20 -2.05 -8.26 14.58
CA GLY A 20 -0.86 -8.23 15.44
C GLY A 20 -0.18 -6.86 15.41
N TYR A 21 0.31 -6.45 16.58
CA TYR A 21 0.99 -5.17 16.79
C TYR A 21 2.39 -5.40 17.38
N ASP A 22 3.33 -4.51 17.09
CA ASP A 22 4.61 -4.43 17.82
C ASP A 22 4.44 -3.73 19.18
N LYS A 23 5.55 -3.57 19.93
CA LYS A 23 5.52 -2.97 21.27
C LYS A 23 5.28 -1.45 21.23
N GLU A 24 5.53 -0.83 20.09
CA GLU A 24 5.28 0.57 19.79
C GLU A 24 3.84 0.83 19.33
N GLY A 25 3.07 -0.23 19.05
CA GLY A 25 1.67 -0.16 18.65
C GLY A 25 1.46 -0.09 17.13
N HIS A 26 2.48 -0.31 16.32
CA HIS A 26 2.31 -0.44 14.87
C HIS A 26 1.71 -1.79 14.51
N MET A 27 0.75 -1.78 13.59
CA MET A 27 0.21 -3.02 13.03
C MET A 27 1.28 -3.72 12.19
N VAL A 28 1.74 -4.89 12.61
CA VAL A 28 2.78 -5.67 11.92
C VAL A 28 2.24 -6.91 11.20
N TYR A 29 1.00 -7.29 11.48
CA TYR A 29 0.38 -8.48 10.91
C TYR A 29 -1.14 -8.38 10.82
N THR A 30 -1.70 -8.85 9.70
CA THR A 30 -3.15 -9.05 9.52
C THR A 30 -3.42 -10.38 8.84
N LYS A 31 -4.37 -11.15 9.35
CA LYS A 31 -4.93 -12.34 8.70
C LYS A 31 -6.42 -12.14 8.48
N LEU A 32 -6.85 -12.30 7.24
CA LEU A 32 -8.27 -12.22 6.86
C LEU A 32 -8.92 -13.60 6.90
N GLY A 33 -10.25 -13.65 7.01
CA GLY A 33 -11.00 -14.91 7.08
C GLY A 33 -10.94 -15.77 5.81
N ASN A 34 -10.44 -15.23 4.69
CA ASN A 34 -10.13 -15.98 3.48
C ASN A 34 -8.70 -16.58 3.48
N GLY A 35 -7.96 -16.45 4.58
CA GLY A 35 -6.62 -17.02 4.76
C GLY A 35 -5.48 -16.16 4.20
N THR A 36 -5.74 -15.00 3.59
CA THR A 36 -4.65 -14.11 3.17
C THR A 36 -4.00 -13.42 4.37
N GLU A 37 -2.68 -13.32 4.33
CA GLU A 37 -1.88 -12.76 5.41
C GLU A 37 -1.05 -11.58 4.91
N THR A 38 -1.08 -10.46 5.63
CA THR A 38 -0.25 -9.28 5.34
C THR A 38 0.72 -9.05 6.49
N THR A 39 1.98 -8.78 6.16
CA THR A 39 3.01 -8.37 7.11
C THR A 39 3.49 -6.97 6.77
N TYR A 40 3.83 -6.19 7.80
CA TYR A 40 4.30 -4.81 7.69
C TYR A 40 5.64 -4.67 8.38
N THR A 41 6.63 -4.14 7.67
CA THR A 41 7.98 -3.86 8.20
C THR A 41 8.21 -2.37 8.20
N TYR A 42 8.51 -1.81 9.37
CA TYR A 42 8.74 -0.38 9.57
C TYR A 42 10.24 -0.07 9.70
N ASP A 43 10.62 1.12 9.25
CA ASP A 43 11.90 1.74 9.60
C ASP A 43 11.87 2.11 11.08
N LYS A 44 12.87 1.65 11.85
CA LYS A 44 12.90 1.82 13.31
C LYS A 44 13.20 3.25 13.77
N GLN A 45 13.79 4.08 12.92
CA GLN A 45 14.16 5.44 13.29
C GLN A 45 13.05 6.44 12.92
N ARG A 46 12.42 6.24 11.76
CA ARG A 46 11.41 7.14 11.20
C ARG A 46 9.97 6.66 11.40
N GLU A 47 9.78 5.44 11.90
CA GLU A 47 8.45 4.82 12.08
C GLU A 47 7.63 4.79 10.78
N ARG A 48 8.30 4.62 9.64
CA ARG A 48 7.68 4.56 8.30
C ARG A 48 7.67 3.16 7.75
N LEU A 49 6.54 2.79 7.14
CA LEU A 49 6.37 1.49 6.50
C LEU A 49 7.35 1.33 5.34
N GLN A 50 8.30 0.41 5.43
CA GLN A 50 9.28 0.12 4.38
C GLN A 50 8.79 -0.96 3.43
N VAL A 51 8.18 -2.01 3.97
CA VAL A 51 7.73 -3.18 3.21
C VAL A 51 6.36 -3.63 3.68
N MET A 52 5.47 -3.86 2.73
CA MET A 52 4.21 -4.58 2.95
C MET A 52 4.20 -5.82 2.07
N ASN A 53 4.08 -7.00 2.68
CA ASN A 53 4.05 -8.28 1.98
C ASN A 53 2.72 -9.00 2.23
N LEU A 54 1.96 -9.21 1.16
CA LEU A 54 0.70 -9.95 1.13
C LEU A 54 0.96 -11.35 0.58
N THR A 55 0.54 -12.36 1.33
CA THR A 55 0.61 -13.76 0.93
C THR A 55 -0.78 -14.40 0.89
N ALA A 56 -0.94 -15.34 -0.04
CA ALA A 56 -2.10 -16.21 -0.15
C ALA A 56 -1.61 -17.61 -0.47
N ASP A 57 -2.13 -18.62 0.22
CA ASP A 57 -1.70 -20.03 0.09
C ASP A 57 -0.16 -20.19 0.18
N GLY A 58 0.48 -19.41 1.06
CA GLY A 58 1.94 -19.44 1.27
C GLY A 58 2.77 -18.81 0.14
N GLN A 59 2.14 -18.18 -0.85
CA GLN A 59 2.82 -17.51 -1.97
C GLN A 59 2.66 -15.99 -1.85
N THR A 60 3.72 -15.24 -2.15
CA THR A 60 3.66 -13.79 -2.22
C THR A 60 2.81 -13.34 -3.42
N VAL A 61 1.75 -12.61 -3.12
CA VAL A 61 0.84 -12.01 -4.10
C VAL A 61 1.27 -10.58 -4.43
N MET A 62 1.77 -9.86 -3.43
CA MET A 62 2.18 -8.47 -3.54
C MET A 62 3.27 -8.18 -2.51
N GLU A 63 4.34 -7.52 -2.94
CA GLU A 63 5.41 -7.04 -2.06
C GLU A 63 5.71 -5.59 -2.42
N ASN A 64 5.08 -4.67 -1.70
CA ASN A 64 5.28 -3.24 -1.90
C ASN A 64 6.45 -2.74 -1.07
N ARG A 65 7.42 -2.12 -1.72
CA ARG A 65 8.56 -1.43 -1.10
C ARG A 65 8.39 0.07 -1.28
N TYR A 66 8.41 0.80 -0.17
CA TYR A 66 8.18 2.23 -0.11
C TYR A 66 9.51 2.96 -0.01
N ARG A 67 9.61 4.09 -0.70
CA ARG A 67 10.73 5.04 -0.57
C ARG A 67 10.20 6.38 -0.15
N TYR A 68 10.97 7.06 0.69
CA TYR A 68 10.59 8.34 1.28
C TYR A 68 11.67 9.38 1.06
N ASP A 69 11.30 10.66 1.02
CA ASP A 69 12.24 11.77 1.10
C ASP A 69 12.63 12.06 2.57
N ALA A 70 13.24 13.22 2.81
CA ALA A 70 13.69 13.63 4.13
C ALA A 70 12.56 14.08 5.07
N VAL A 71 11.39 14.42 4.52
CA VAL A 71 10.21 14.92 5.26
C VAL A 71 9.05 13.93 5.18
N ASP A 72 9.35 12.67 4.87
CA ASP A 72 8.43 11.53 4.81
C ASP A 72 7.37 11.55 3.70
N ASN A 73 7.58 12.33 2.63
CA ASN A 73 6.77 12.13 1.42
C ASN A 73 7.17 10.81 0.74
N ILE A 74 6.20 10.07 0.20
CA ILE A 74 6.47 8.83 -0.54
C ILE A 74 7.03 9.20 -1.91
N LEU A 75 8.30 8.91 -2.19
CA LEU A 75 8.92 9.08 -3.51
C LEU A 75 8.59 7.97 -4.50
N GLY A 76 8.19 6.81 -3.99
CA GLY A 76 7.76 5.72 -4.86
C GLY A 76 7.39 4.45 -4.13
N ILE A 77 6.68 3.60 -4.87
CA ILE A 77 6.23 2.28 -4.45
C ILE A 77 6.59 1.30 -5.55
N THR A 78 7.33 0.25 -5.22
CA THR A 78 7.61 -0.84 -6.17
C THR A 78 6.99 -2.12 -5.67
N ASN A 79 6.16 -2.75 -6.49
CA ASN A 79 5.70 -4.12 -6.28
C ASN A 79 6.67 -5.08 -6.99
N ALA A 80 7.40 -5.88 -6.21
CA ALA A 80 8.35 -6.86 -6.76
C ALA A 80 7.68 -8.19 -7.12
N ALA A 81 6.44 -8.44 -6.65
CA ALA A 81 5.78 -9.71 -6.81
C ALA A 81 5.44 -10.00 -8.27
N ASP A 82 5.75 -11.23 -8.70
CA ASP A 82 5.27 -11.79 -9.97
C ASP A 82 4.48 -13.08 -9.68
N PRO A 83 3.18 -12.99 -9.39
CA PRO A 83 2.35 -14.11 -8.91
C PRO A 83 2.04 -15.18 -9.98
N THR A 84 2.91 -15.35 -10.98
CA THR A 84 2.72 -16.27 -12.13
C THR A 84 2.51 -17.73 -11.72
N SER A 85 3.01 -18.14 -10.56
CA SER A 85 2.87 -19.50 -9.98
C SER A 85 1.52 -19.76 -9.29
N LEU A 86 0.68 -18.74 -9.06
CA LEU A 86 -0.60 -18.90 -8.36
C LEU A 86 -1.68 -19.47 -9.28
N THR A 87 -1.94 -20.78 -9.19
CA THR A 87 -2.92 -21.49 -10.04
C THR A 87 -4.36 -21.43 -9.54
N ARG A 88 -4.57 -21.24 -8.23
CA ARG A 88 -5.90 -21.18 -7.59
C ARG A 88 -6.53 -19.79 -7.58
N LEU A 89 -5.74 -18.75 -7.82
CA LEU A 89 -6.19 -17.36 -7.86
C LEU A 89 -6.29 -16.87 -9.30
N ASN A 90 -7.19 -15.92 -9.54
CA ASN A 90 -7.34 -15.34 -10.87
C ASN A 90 -6.11 -14.48 -11.21
N LYS A 91 -5.15 -15.06 -11.94
CA LYS A 91 -3.88 -14.42 -12.34
C LYS A 91 -4.06 -13.07 -13.03
N ALA A 92 -5.16 -12.85 -13.77
CA ALA A 92 -5.44 -11.58 -14.43
C ALA A 92 -5.80 -10.45 -13.46
N LYS A 93 -6.17 -10.78 -12.22
CA LYS A 93 -6.52 -9.83 -11.16
C LYS A 93 -5.40 -9.60 -10.14
N LEU A 94 -4.35 -10.42 -10.17
CA LEU A 94 -3.20 -10.24 -9.28
C LEU A 94 -2.27 -9.20 -9.91
N GLY A 95 -2.21 -8.02 -9.31
CA GLY A 95 -1.28 -6.97 -9.72
C GLY A 95 0.14 -7.51 -9.64
N GLY A 96 0.74 -7.82 -10.79
CA GLY A 96 2.14 -8.23 -10.86
C GLY A 96 3.08 -7.05 -10.65
N ARG A 97 4.31 -7.19 -11.16
CA ARG A 97 5.34 -6.16 -11.03
C ARG A 97 4.82 -4.80 -11.47
N SER A 98 4.95 -3.83 -10.58
CA SER A 98 4.56 -2.45 -10.82
C SER A 98 5.50 -1.49 -10.12
N MET A 99 5.52 -0.25 -10.59
CA MET A 99 6.27 0.84 -9.98
C MET A 99 5.47 2.13 -10.08
N HIS A 100 5.54 2.93 -9.03
CA HIS A 100 4.99 4.27 -8.91
C HIS A 100 6.11 5.21 -8.46
N THR A 101 6.15 6.41 -9.04
CA THR A 101 7.07 7.49 -8.67
C THR A 101 6.26 8.75 -8.42
N TYR A 102 6.67 9.53 -7.42
CA TYR A 102 6.00 10.75 -7.02
C TYR A 102 7.03 11.86 -6.79
N GLU A 103 6.69 13.07 -7.20
CA GLU A 103 7.50 14.26 -6.99
C GLU A 103 6.66 15.36 -6.33
N TYR A 104 7.32 16.11 -5.46
CA TYR A 104 6.69 17.14 -4.62
C TYR A 104 7.39 18.48 -4.83
N ASP A 105 6.63 19.56 -4.71
CA ASP A 105 7.20 20.91 -4.61
C ASP A 105 7.69 21.23 -3.20
N GLU A 106 8.28 22.41 -3.02
CA GLU A 106 8.83 22.89 -1.74
C GLU A 106 7.78 23.03 -0.63
N LEU A 107 6.49 23.02 -0.97
CA LEU A 107 5.39 23.06 -0.01
C LEU A 107 4.82 21.66 0.29
N ASN A 108 5.55 20.60 -0.07
CA ASN A 108 5.16 19.20 0.07
C ASN A 108 3.87 18.84 -0.68
N ARG A 109 3.60 19.52 -1.80
CA ARG A 109 2.44 19.21 -2.63
C ARG A 109 2.87 18.34 -3.80
N LEU A 110 2.13 17.28 -4.05
CA LEU A 110 2.38 16.37 -5.17
C LEU A 110 2.23 17.14 -6.50
N ILE A 111 3.29 17.18 -7.30
CA ILE A 111 3.34 17.85 -8.61
C ILE A 111 3.49 16.88 -9.79
N HIS A 112 4.03 15.69 -9.53
CA HIS A 112 4.14 14.65 -10.55
C HIS A 112 3.84 13.29 -9.95
N ALA A 113 3.08 12.48 -10.68
CA ALA A 113 2.90 11.08 -10.39
C ALA A 113 2.98 10.29 -11.69
N SER A 114 3.85 9.29 -11.71
CA SER A 114 3.95 8.36 -12.82
C SER A 114 3.93 6.92 -12.32
N GLY A 115 3.54 6.00 -13.19
CA GLY A 115 3.57 4.60 -12.84
C GLY A 115 3.46 3.66 -14.02
N LYS A 116 3.93 2.44 -13.81
CA LYS A 116 3.95 1.37 -14.81
C LYS A 116 3.60 0.05 -14.16
N ALA A 117 2.72 -0.69 -14.81
CA ALA A 117 2.43 -2.09 -14.57
C ALA A 117 2.56 -2.86 -15.89
N LYS A 118 2.36 -4.18 -15.85
CA LYS A 118 2.59 -5.08 -17.00
C LYS A 118 1.94 -4.64 -18.32
N ARG A 119 0.75 -4.03 -18.28
CA ARG A 119 -0.02 -3.62 -19.48
C ARG A 119 -0.58 -2.21 -19.40
N ALA A 120 -0.12 -1.41 -18.45
CA ALA A 120 -0.67 -0.07 -18.23
C ALA A 120 0.41 0.86 -17.70
N SER A 121 0.30 2.13 -18.04
CA SER A 121 1.11 3.20 -17.49
C SER A 121 0.27 4.47 -17.37
N TYR A 122 0.68 5.36 -16.49
CA TYR A 122 0.14 6.70 -16.38
C TYR A 122 1.28 7.69 -16.12
N ASP A 123 1.02 8.95 -16.49
CA ASP A 123 1.86 10.10 -16.20
C ASP A 123 0.92 11.28 -15.93
N MET A 124 1.05 11.91 -14.77
CA MET A 124 0.16 12.97 -14.31
C MET A 124 0.99 14.12 -13.74
N VAL A 125 0.80 15.30 -14.32
CA VAL A 125 1.36 16.55 -13.82
C VAL A 125 0.25 17.35 -13.13
N MET A 126 0.49 17.78 -11.90
CA MET A 126 -0.41 18.61 -11.10
C MET A 126 0.10 20.04 -11.06
N SER A 127 -0.79 21.00 -11.33
CA SER A 127 -0.47 22.43 -11.23
C SER A 127 -1.36 23.07 -10.17
N PHE A 128 -0.75 23.88 -9.30
CA PHE A 128 -1.45 24.65 -8.29
C PHE A 128 -1.45 26.12 -8.69
N GLY A 129 -2.64 26.72 -8.77
CA GLY A 129 -2.76 28.16 -8.99
C GLY A 129 -2.06 28.94 -7.89
N ARG A 130 -1.48 30.11 -8.24
CA ARG A 130 -0.92 31.03 -7.24
C ARG A 130 -2.05 31.46 -6.30
N ILE A 131 -1.87 31.26 -4.99
CA ILE A 131 -2.71 31.95 -3.99
C ILE A 131 -2.27 33.41 -4.04
N ILE A 132 -2.96 34.20 -4.86
CA ILE A 132 -2.85 35.67 -4.79
C ILE A 132 -3.66 36.05 -3.55
N ALA A 133 -2.99 36.30 -2.43
CA ALA A 133 -3.66 36.95 -1.31
C ALA A 133 -4.16 38.32 -1.82
N PRO A 134 -5.44 38.67 -1.65
CA PRO A 134 -5.88 40.03 -1.97
C PRO A 134 -5.19 40.97 -0.97
N LEU A 135 -4.41 41.91 -1.49
CA LEU A 135 -4.00 43.10 -0.74
C LEU A 135 -5.30 43.83 -0.37
N MET A 136 -5.69 43.75 0.90
CA MET A 136 -6.74 44.63 1.43
C MET A 136 -6.16 46.04 1.49
N SER A 137 -6.76 46.96 0.71
CA SER A 137 -6.56 48.41 0.81
C SER A 137 -7.34 48.99 1.97
#